data_AF-A0A661RBP1-F1
#
_entry.id   AF-A0A661RBP1-F1
#
_cell.length_a   1.000
_cell.length_b   1.000
_cell.length_c   1.000
_cell.angle_alpha   90.00
_cell.angle_beta   90.00
_cell.angle_gamma   90.00
#
_symmetry.space_group_name_H-M   'P 1'
#
loop_
_entity.id
_entity.type
_entity.pdbx_description
1 polymer ?
#
loop_
_entity_poly.entity_id
_entity_poly.type
_entity_poly.pdbx_seq_one_letter_code
_entity_poly.pdbx_strand_id
1 'polypeptide(L)'
;MPCMVLLTMFLFGGWCVSEAEPGDKKIYVGSRACEECHEKEYRNFQTYAKKAHSYESIKKMKKGLTDAEVRKCFQCHTTGYDKLGGFRSEQETPHLKNAGCEVCHGPGSLHVETGDPEDIKGNLTAKDCEACHSAERVRAFNYKPLIYGGAH
;
A
#
# COMPACT_ATOMS: atom_id res chain seq x y z
N MET A 1 47.60 23.05 38.54
CA MET A 1 48.74 22.14 38.79
C MET A 1 48.62 20.99 37.78
N PRO A 2 49.63 20.77 36.93
CA PRO A 2 49.52 20.00 35.70
C PRO A 2 49.73 18.51 35.97
N CYS A 3 49.05 17.62 35.24
CA CYS A 3 49.61 16.29 34.98
C CYS A 3 49.01 15.67 33.72
N MET A 4 49.85 15.70 32.68
CA MET A 4 50.00 14.69 31.64
C MET A 4 48.80 14.30 30.78
N VAL A 5 48.79 14.93 29.60
CA VAL A 5 48.41 14.34 28.31
C VAL A 5 49.18 13.04 28.11
N LEU A 6 48.49 11.90 28.11
CA LEU A 6 48.97 10.67 27.48
C LEU A 6 48.29 10.54 26.13
N LEU A 7 49.04 10.96 25.12
CA LEU A 7 48.77 10.84 23.71
C LEU A 7 48.86 9.36 23.31
N THR A 8 47.76 8.62 23.39
CA THR A 8 47.63 7.33 22.69
C THR A 8 46.93 7.56 21.36
N MET A 9 47.73 7.58 20.29
CA MET A 9 47.27 7.40 18.92
C MET A 9 46.48 6.10 18.80
N PHE A 10 45.15 6.18 18.81
CA PHE A 10 44.31 5.17 18.17
C PHE A 10 43.63 5.78 16.96
N LEU A 11 44.20 5.41 15.81
CA LEU A 11 43.70 5.58 14.46
C LEU A 11 42.39 4.82 14.26
N PHE A 12 41.27 5.32 14.77
CA PHE A 12 39.95 4.92 14.28
C PHE A 12 39.08 6.16 14.24
N GLY A 13 39.25 6.92 13.15
CA GLY A 13 38.31 7.98 12.77
C GLY A 13 36.92 7.36 12.70
N GLY A 14 36.08 7.79 13.64
CA GLY A 14 34.75 7.26 13.86
C GLY A 14 33.91 7.40 12.60
N TRP A 15 33.69 6.29 11.92
CA TRP A 15 32.45 6.08 11.21
C TRP A 15 31.34 6.11 12.25
N CYS A 16 30.69 7.26 12.41
CA CYS A 16 29.31 7.28 12.85
C CYS A 16 28.48 6.59 11.76
N VAL A 17 28.45 5.26 11.79
CA VAL A 17 27.35 4.53 11.17
C VAL A 17 26.13 4.92 12.01
N SER A 18 25.33 5.84 11.48
CA SER A 18 23.94 5.98 11.88
C SER A 18 23.28 4.64 11.54
N GLU A 19 23.24 3.71 12.48
CA GLU A 19 22.32 2.59 12.41
C GLU A 19 20.93 3.19 12.30
N ALA A 20 20.31 3.02 11.12
CA ALA A 20 18.91 3.33 10.97
C ALA A 20 18.17 2.32 11.85
N GLU A 21 17.75 2.77 13.03
CA GLU A 21 16.80 2.06 13.89
C GLU A 21 15.69 1.45 13.00
N PRO A 22 15.32 0.17 13.16
CA PRO A 22 14.20 -0.42 12.44
C PRO A 22 12.89 0.20 12.94
N GLY A 23 12.64 1.45 12.60
CA GLY A 23 11.38 2.12 12.90
C GLY A 23 10.27 1.43 12.13
N ASP A 24 9.39 0.73 12.84
CA ASP A 24 8.01 0.32 12.52
C ASP A 24 7.61 0.42 11.05
N LYS A 25 8.34 -0.28 10.17
CA LYS A 25 8.06 -0.22 8.73
C LYS A 25 6.79 -1.03 8.47
N LYS A 26 5.64 -0.36 8.44
CA LYS A 26 4.36 -0.96 8.08
C LYS A 26 4.42 -1.54 6.66
N ILE A 27 3.98 -2.78 6.51
CA ILE A 27 3.91 -3.49 5.23
C ILE A 27 2.47 -3.87 4.88
N TYR A 28 2.22 -4.08 3.60
CA TYR A 28 0.93 -4.58 3.12
C TYR A 28 0.81 -6.08 3.41
N VAL A 29 -0.33 -6.49 3.96
CA VAL A 29 -0.61 -7.89 4.36
C VAL A 29 -1.74 -8.53 3.54
N GLY A 30 -2.48 -7.72 2.80
CA GLY A 30 -3.61 -8.11 1.96
C GLY A 30 -4.92 -8.22 2.72
N SER A 31 -6.04 -8.01 2.00
CA SER A 31 -7.38 -7.96 2.59
C SER A 31 -7.77 -9.20 3.41
N ARG A 32 -7.20 -10.38 3.11
CA ARG A 32 -7.53 -11.61 3.82
C ARG A 32 -7.11 -11.55 5.30
N ALA A 33 -6.04 -10.85 5.63
CA ALA A 33 -5.63 -10.66 7.02
C ALA A 33 -6.68 -9.87 7.84
N CYS A 34 -7.51 -9.07 7.17
CA CYS A 34 -8.58 -8.31 7.82
C CYS A 34 -9.81 -9.17 8.16
N GLU A 35 -10.00 -10.34 7.50
CA GLU A 35 -11.22 -11.14 7.62
C GLU A 35 -11.44 -11.70 9.03
N GLU A 36 -10.35 -12.00 9.76
CA GLU A 36 -10.44 -12.62 11.09
C GLU A 36 -11.14 -11.74 12.12
N CYS A 37 -10.89 -10.42 12.09
CA CYS A 37 -11.52 -9.45 12.99
C CYS A 37 -12.66 -8.66 12.34
N HIS A 38 -12.67 -8.51 11.00
CA HIS A 38 -13.63 -7.72 10.23
C HIS A 38 -14.36 -8.57 9.17
N GLU A 39 -14.87 -9.73 9.58
CA GLU A 39 -15.52 -10.72 8.70
C GLU A 39 -16.65 -10.09 7.84
N LYS A 40 -17.50 -9.27 8.46
CA LYS A 40 -18.65 -8.66 7.79
C LYS A 40 -18.21 -7.66 6.72
N GLU A 41 -17.30 -6.76 7.06
CA GLU A 41 -16.77 -5.74 6.16
C GLU A 41 -16.02 -6.40 5.00
N TYR A 42 -15.17 -7.39 5.32
CA TYR A 42 -14.44 -8.16 4.32
C TYR A 42 -15.40 -8.85 3.34
N ARG A 43 -16.41 -9.59 3.83
CA ARG A 43 -17.37 -10.27 2.96
C ARG A 43 -18.16 -9.29 2.09
N ASN A 44 -18.68 -8.22 2.68
CA ASN A 44 -19.39 -7.19 1.93
C ASN A 44 -18.50 -6.58 0.83
N PHE A 45 -17.25 -6.26 1.16
CA PHE A 45 -16.29 -5.73 0.21
C PHE A 45 -16.03 -6.72 -0.94
N GLN A 46 -15.74 -7.99 -0.62
CA GLN A 46 -15.44 -9.01 -1.63
C GLN A 46 -16.65 -9.30 -2.54
N THR A 47 -17.86 -9.24 -2.00
CA THR A 47 -19.10 -9.53 -2.75
C THR A 47 -19.52 -8.35 -3.64
N TYR A 48 -19.51 -7.13 -3.11
CA TYR A 48 -20.18 -6.00 -3.77
C TYR A 48 -19.20 -4.99 -4.39
N ALA A 49 -17.97 -4.88 -3.88
CA ALA A 49 -17.04 -3.89 -4.37
C ALA A 49 -16.33 -4.37 -5.64
N LYS A 50 -16.51 -3.65 -6.77
CA LYS A 50 -15.79 -3.95 -8.03
C LYS A 50 -14.26 -3.93 -7.88
N LYS A 51 -13.76 -3.11 -6.94
CA LYS A 51 -12.33 -2.98 -6.59
C LYS A 51 -11.72 -4.28 -6.04
N ALA A 52 -12.50 -5.13 -5.39
CA ALA A 52 -12.08 -6.46 -4.95
C ALA A 52 -11.65 -7.38 -6.12
N HIS A 53 -12.05 -7.06 -7.35
CA HIS A 53 -11.78 -7.80 -8.58
C HIS A 53 -11.07 -6.94 -9.64
N SER A 54 -10.41 -5.87 -9.21
CA SER A 54 -9.84 -4.83 -10.10
C SER A 54 -8.77 -5.35 -11.06
N TYR A 55 -8.09 -6.46 -10.77
CA TYR A 55 -7.05 -6.98 -11.65
C TYR A 55 -7.63 -7.55 -12.96
N GLU A 56 -8.89 -7.99 -12.94
CA GLU A 56 -9.55 -8.55 -14.13
C GLU A 56 -9.72 -7.51 -15.24
N SER A 57 -9.83 -6.21 -14.92
CA SER A 57 -9.82 -5.17 -15.94
C SER A 57 -8.44 -5.01 -16.58
N ILE A 58 -7.34 -5.20 -15.82
CA ILE A 58 -5.98 -5.16 -16.36
C ILE A 58 -5.80 -6.30 -17.37
N LYS A 59 -6.24 -7.51 -17.04
CA LYS A 59 -6.16 -8.67 -17.95
C LYS A 59 -6.88 -8.44 -19.26
N LYS A 60 -8.02 -7.75 -19.23
CA LYS A 60 -8.80 -7.42 -20.44
C LYS A 60 -8.12 -6.33 -21.29
N MET A 61 -7.49 -5.36 -20.64
CA MET A 61 -6.91 -4.18 -21.32
C MET A 61 -5.45 -4.36 -21.75
N LYS A 62 -4.70 -5.30 -21.17
CA LYS A 62 -3.24 -5.41 -21.39
C LYS A 62 -2.83 -5.79 -22.82
N LYS A 63 -3.75 -6.32 -23.64
CA LYS A 63 -3.42 -6.75 -25.01
C LYS A 63 -3.03 -5.53 -25.85
N GLY A 64 -1.82 -5.54 -26.39
CA GLY A 64 -1.29 -4.44 -27.21
C GLY A 64 -0.67 -3.30 -26.42
N LEU A 65 -0.58 -3.42 -25.08
CA LEU A 65 0.18 -2.51 -24.24
C LEU A 65 1.59 -3.06 -23.99
N THR A 66 2.54 -2.16 -23.84
CA THR A 66 3.88 -2.48 -23.35
C THR A 66 3.84 -2.81 -21.86
N ASP A 67 4.85 -3.53 -21.36
CA ASP A 67 4.97 -3.81 -19.92
C ASP A 67 5.06 -2.53 -19.07
N ALA A 68 5.65 -1.47 -19.62
CA ALA A 68 5.72 -0.17 -18.96
C ALA A 68 4.33 0.48 -18.82
N GLU A 69 3.45 0.31 -19.80
CA GLU A 69 2.07 0.80 -19.74
C GLU A 69 1.20 -0.04 -18.80
N VAL A 70 1.36 -1.36 -18.83
CA VAL A 70 0.63 -2.26 -17.90
C VAL A 70 1.00 -1.96 -16.44
N ARG A 71 2.27 -1.66 -16.16
CA ARG A 71 2.70 -1.27 -14.80
C ARG A 71 2.00 -0.03 -14.27
N LYS A 72 1.61 0.92 -15.14
CA LYS A 72 0.81 2.10 -14.73
C LYS A 72 -0.59 1.71 -14.25
N CYS A 73 -1.13 0.57 -14.70
CA CYS A 73 -2.42 0.07 -14.23
C CYS A 73 -2.35 -0.42 -12.78
N PHE A 74 -1.22 -1.02 -12.38
CA PHE A 74 -1.03 -1.59 -11.04
C PHE A 74 -1.16 -0.55 -9.93
N GLN A 75 -0.77 0.70 -10.20
CA GLN A 75 -0.87 1.82 -9.25
C GLN A 75 -2.26 2.00 -8.63
N CYS A 76 -3.32 1.65 -9.36
CA CYS A 76 -4.71 1.81 -8.91
C CYS A 76 -5.51 0.52 -8.82
N HIS A 77 -5.08 -0.54 -9.53
CA HIS A 77 -5.83 -1.79 -9.61
C HIS A 77 -5.21 -2.93 -8.80
N THR A 78 -4.15 -2.65 -8.02
CA THR A 78 -3.51 -3.62 -7.12
C THR A 78 -3.27 -2.96 -5.76
N THR A 79 -2.89 -3.75 -4.75
CA THR A 79 -2.61 -3.24 -3.41
C THR A 79 -1.13 -2.95 -3.23
N GLY A 80 -0.79 -1.69 -2.97
CA GLY A 80 0.57 -1.30 -2.57
C GLY A 80 1.64 -1.40 -3.66
N TYR A 81 1.30 -1.36 -4.95
CA TYR A 81 2.31 -1.41 -6.02
C TYR A 81 3.46 -0.40 -5.81
N ASP A 82 4.70 -0.84 -5.99
CA ASP A 82 5.94 -0.10 -5.71
C ASP A 82 6.10 0.37 -4.24
N LYS A 83 5.39 -0.25 -3.29
CA LYS A 83 5.55 -0.01 -1.85
C LYS A 83 6.13 -1.24 -1.13
N LEU A 84 6.66 -1.02 0.06
CA LEU A 84 7.24 -2.09 0.87
C LEU A 84 6.17 -3.13 1.24
N GLY A 85 6.44 -4.39 0.89
CA GLY A 85 5.49 -5.50 1.09
C GLY A 85 4.28 -5.48 0.15
N GLY A 86 4.20 -4.52 -0.78
CA GLY A 86 3.09 -4.40 -1.71
C GLY A 86 3.17 -5.31 -2.94
N PHE A 87 2.20 -5.15 -3.85
CA PHE A 87 2.11 -5.93 -5.08
C PHE A 87 3.37 -5.79 -5.94
N ARG A 88 3.90 -6.92 -6.41
CA ARG A 88 5.01 -7.01 -7.38
C ARG A 88 4.56 -7.65 -8.68
N SER A 89 3.96 -8.83 -8.58
CA SER A 89 3.44 -9.62 -9.70
C SER A 89 2.34 -10.57 -9.22
N GLU A 90 1.56 -11.13 -10.16
CA GLU A 90 0.56 -12.16 -9.84
C GLU A 90 1.21 -13.42 -9.24
N GLN A 91 2.47 -13.68 -9.58
CA GLN A 91 3.22 -14.86 -9.13
C GLN A 91 3.81 -14.65 -7.75
N GLU A 92 4.44 -13.50 -7.49
CA GLU A 92 5.11 -13.23 -6.22
C GLU A 92 4.13 -12.83 -5.12
N THR A 93 3.10 -12.05 -5.46
CA THR A 93 2.17 -11.46 -4.48
C THR A 93 0.71 -11.62 -4.94
N PRO A 94 0.22 -12.84 -5.17
CA PRO A 94 -1.12 -13.09 -5.69
C PRO A 94 -2.24 -12.51 -4.81
N HIS A 95 -2.01 -12.44 -3.50
CA HIS A 95 -2.96 -11.92 -2.50
C HIS A 95 -3.11 -10.38 -2.55
N LEU A 96 -2.20 -9.67 -3.22
CA LEU A 96 -2.23 -8.20 -3.37
C LEU A 96 -2.64 -7.75 -4.78
N LYS A 97 -3.01 -8.69 -5.66
CA LYS A 97 -3.28 -8.38 -7.07
C LYS A 97 -4.49 -7.48 -7.29
N ASN A 98 -5.45 -7.48 -6.36
CA ASN A 98 -6.62 -6.60 -6.46
C ASN A 98 -6.44 -5.36 -5.57
N ALA A 99 -7.25 -4.33 -5.80
CA ALA A 99 -7.36 -3.17 -4.95
C ALA A 99 -8.15 -3.56 -3.69
N GLY A 100 -7.43 -3.91 -2.63
CA GLY A 100 -7.97 -4.42 -1.37
C GLY A 100 -8.24 -3.34 -0.34
N CYS A 101 -8.44 -3.76 0.91
CA CYS A 101 -8.73 -2.88 2.05
C CYS A 101 -7.64 -1.78 2.19
N GLU A 102 -6.39 -2.21 2.06
CA GLU A 102 -5.20 -1.40 2.30
C GLU A 102 -4.93 -0.35 1.20
N VAL A 103 -5.64 -0.38 0.07
CA VAL A 103 -5.58 0.72 -0.91
C VAL A 103 -6.14 2.01 -0.29
N CYS A 104 -7.15 1.90 0.56
CA CYS A 104 -7.72 3.04 1.27
C CYS A 104 -7.17 3.17 2.69
N HIS A 105 -7.06 2.04 3.40
CA HIS A 105 -6.69 2.00 4.82
C HIS A 105 -5.17 2.06 5.08
N GLY A 106 -4.34 1.94 4.03
CA GLY A 106 -2.89 1.87 4.15
C GLY A 106 -2.38 0.49 4.61
N PRO A 107 -1.06 0.32 4.78
CA PRO A 107 -0.45 -0.96 5.17
C PRO A 107 -0.91 -1.38 6.57
N GLY A 108 -1.50 -2.56 6.67
CA GLY A 108 -2.18 -3.04 7.88
C GLY A 108 -1.32 -3.88 8.82
N SER A 109 -0.03 -4.12 8.52
CA SER A 109 0.78 -5.08 9.29
C SER A 109 0.80 -4.81 10.79
N LEU A 110 0.99 -3.54 11.18
CA LEU A 110 1.07 -3.18 12.59
C LEU A 110 -0.30 -3.31 13.27
N HIS A 111 -1.37 -2.87 12.60
CA HIS A 111 -2.73 -3.01 13.13
C HIS A 111 -3.16 -4.48 13.30
N VAL A 112 -2.76 -5.36 12.39
CA VAL A 112 -3.02 -6.81 12.54
C VAL A 112 -2.26 -7.39 13.73
N GLU A 113 -1.06 -6.88 14.02
CA GLU A 113 -0.24 -7.33 15.15
C GLU A 113 -0.76 -6.80 16.50
N THR A 114 -1.12 -5.51 16.56
CA THR A 114 -1.48 -4.83 17.81
C THR A 114 -2.97 -4.84 18.11
N GLY A 115 -3.81 -4.94 17.08
CA GLY A 115 -5.26 -4.68 17.16
C GLY A 115 -5.62 -3.21 17.39
N ASP A 116 -4.65 -2.30 17.43
CA ASP A 116 -4.89 -0.89 17.75
C ASP A 116 -5.45 -0.14 16.52
N PRO A 117 -6.64 0.45 16.58
CA PRO A 117 -7.20 1.24 15.48
C PRO A 117 -6.33 2.41 15.01
N GLU A 118 -5.46 2.95 15.87
CA GLU A 118 -4.54 4.04 15.51
C GLU A 118 -3.39 3.56 14.60
N ASP A 119 -3.17 2.25 14.51
CA ASP A 119 -2.15 1.66 13.66
C ASP A 119 -2.57 1.51 12.19
N ILE A 120 -3.81 1.85 11.86
CA ILE A 120 -4.34 1.85 10.51
C ILE A 120 -5.19 3.10 10.26
N LYS A 121 -5.34 3.50 9.00
CA LYS A 121 -6.23 4.62 8.69
C LYS A 121 -7.69 4.17 8.83
N GLY A 122 -8.34 4.45 9.96
CA GLY A 122 -9.76 4.13 10.15
C GLY A 122 -10.73 5.04 9.38
N ASN A 123 -10.45 6.35 9.34
CA ASN A 123 -11.35 7.34 8.74
C ASN A 123 -10.92 7.72 7.32
N LEU A 124 -11.77 7.42 6.34
CA LEU A 124 -11.55 7.74 4.93
C LEU A 124 -12.27 9.02 4.53
N THR A 125 -11.66 9.77 3.62
CA THR A 125 -12.20 11.01 3.05
C THR A 125 -12.26 10.92 1.52
N ALA A 126 -13.00 11.82 0.87
CA ALA A 126 -13.05 11.86 -0.59
C ALA A 126 -11.65 11.99 -1.24
N LYS A 127 -10.73 12.68 -0.56
CA LYS A 127 -9.34 12.86 -1.00
C LYS A 127 -8.59 11.53 -1.14
N ASP A 128 -8.94 10.52 -0.36
CA ASP A 128 -8.30 9.20 -0.45
C ASP A 128 -8.65 8.47 -1.75
N CYS A 129 -9.84 8.75 -2.28
CA CYS A 129 -10.28 8.22 -3.56
C CYS A 129 -9.62 8.93 -4.75
N GLU A 130 -9.23 10.20 -4.59
CA GLU A 130 -8.70 11.05 -5.66
C GLU A 130 -7.32 10.61 -6.17
N ALA A 131 -6.58 9.81 -5.39
CA ALA A 131 -5.33 9.20 -5.82
C ALA A 131 -5.50 8.39 -7.13
N CYS A 132 -6.68 7.79 -7.33
CA CYS A 132 -7.02 7.03 -8.53
C CYS A 132 -8.22 7.61 -9.30
N HIS A 133 -9.09 8.38 -8.64
CA HIS A 133 -10.26 9.00 -9.24
C HIS A 133 -10.09 10.53 -9.35
N SER A 134 -8.97 10.97 -9.92
CA SER A 134 -8.75 12.40 -10.19
C SER A 134 -9.61 12.88 -11.37
N ALA A 135 -10.00 14.15 -11.36
CA ALA A 135 -10.82 14.74 -12.43
C ALA A 135 -10.15 14.62 -13.81
N GLU A 136 -8.82 14.72 -13.87
CA GLU A 136 -8.04 14.51 -15.10
C GLU A 136 -8.19 13.07 -15.62
N ARG A 137 -7.94 12.07 -14.76
CA ARG A 137 -8.01 10.65 -15.14
C ARG A 137 -9.42 10.22 -15.48
N VAL A 138 -10.42 10.74 -14.76
CA VAL A 138 -11.83 10.44 -14.98
C VAL A 138 -12.34 11.02 -16.31
N ARG A 139 -11.91 12.25 -16.66
CA ARG A 139 -12.21 12.86 -17.98
C ARG A 139 -11.57 12.09 -19.14
N ALA A 140 -10.35 11.58 -18.98
CA ALA A 140 -9.66 10.82 -20.01
C ALA A 140 -10.39 9.54 -20.45
N PHE A 141 -11.27 8.99 -19.60
CA PHE A 141 -12.05 7.79 -19.90
C PHE A 141 -13.56 8.05 -20.11
N ASN A 142 -14.01 9.31 -20.22
CA ASN A 142 -15.43 9.68 -20.20
C ASN A 142 -16.21 9.03 -19.05
N TYR A 143 -15.53 8.73 -17.94
CA TYR A 143 -16.16 8.09 -16.80
C TYR A 143 -16.80 9.18 -15.94
N LYS A 144 -17.99 8.95 -15.39
CA LYS A 144 -18.54 9.84 -14.35
C LYS A 144 -17.91 9.40 -13.03
N PRO A 145 -17.35 10.29 -12.19
CA PRO A 145 -16.82 9.87 -10.89
C PRO A 145 -17.94 9.14 -10.14
N LEU A 146 -17.80 7.83 -9.95
CA LEU A 146 -18.76 7.03 -9.19
C LEU A 146 -18.50 7.17 -7.69
N ILE A 147 -18.40 8.43 -7.23
CA ILE A 147 -18.44 8.75 -5.79
C ILE A 147 -19.81 8.37 -5.22
N TYR A 148 -20.80 7.96 -6.04
CA TYR A 148 -22.13 7.49 -5.62
C TYR A 148 -22.56 6.15 -6.26
N GLY A 149 -21.64 5.41 -6.90
CA GLY A 149 -21.95 4.21 -7.69
C GLY A 149 -22.04 2.89 -6.92
N GLY A 150 -22.34 2.94 -5.60
CA GLY A 150 -22.45 1.76 -4.74
C GLY A 150 -21.11 1.20 -4.25
N ALA A 151 -20.15 2.07 -3.94
CA ALA A 151 -18.84 1.68 -3.39
C ALA A 151 -18.71 2.00 -1.87
N HIS A 152 -19.82 2.39 -1.24
CA HIS A 152 -20.03 2.72 0.17
C HIS A 152 -21.08 1.79 0.73
#